data_AF-A0AA38NYF5-F1
#
_entry.id   AF-A0AA38NYF5-F1
#
_cell.length_a   1.000
_cell.length_b   1.000
_cell.length_c   1.000
_cell.angle_alpha   90.00
_cell.angle_beta   90.00
_cell.angle_gamma   90.00
#
_symmetry.space_group_name_H-M   'P 1'
#
loop_
_entity.id
_entity.type
_entity.pdbx_description
1 polymer ?
#
loop_
_entity_poly.entity_id
_entity_poly.type
_entity_poly.pdbx_seq_one_letter_code
_entity_poly.pdbx_strand_id
1 'polypeptide(L)'
;EIQTTLMEKADGGFRYIDCQLQILKDSASTRRIRKVLNKLPSNLEETYSEAIERCENSDYSDEAQYILSWVLYAFEPLYMRQVAPILSIDLE
;
A
#
# COMPACT_ATOMS: atom_id res chain seq x y z
N GLU A 1 -16.79 15.46 -6.88
CA GLU A 1 -17.06 14.05 -6.50
C GLU A 1 -15.77 13.38 -6.01
N ILE A 2 -14.83 12.98 -6.87
CA ILE A 2 -13.57 12.31 -6.47
C ILE A 2 -12.81 13.06 -5.35
N GLN A 3 -12.47 14.32 -5.60
CA GLN A 3 -11.69 15.14 -4.66
C GLN A 3 -12.40 15.32 -3.31
N THR A 4 -13.72 15.50 -3.33
CA THR A 4 -14.55 15.66 -2.12
C THR A 4 -14.53 14.39 -1.27
N THR A 5 -14.82 13.24 -1.88
CA THR A 5 -14.83 11.94 -1.18
C THR A 5 -13.46 11.58 -0.61
N LEU A 6 -12.37 11.88 -1.34
CA LEU A 6 -11.02 11.62 -0.86
C LEU A 6 -10.64 12.53 0.31
N MET A 7 -11.02 13.81 0.28
CA MET A 7 -10.75 14.72 1.41
C MET A 7 -11.55 14.38 2.66
N GLU A 8 -12.81 13.95 2.50
CA GLU A 8 -13.64 13.51 3.62
C GLU A 8 -13.07 12.28 4.32
N LYS A 9 -12.56 11.30 3.56
CA LYS A 9 -12.01 10.04 4.10
C LYS A 9 -10.53 10.12 4.51
N ALA A 10 -9.81 11.15 4.09
CA ALA A 10 -8.38 11.26 4.36
C ALA A 10 -8.06 11.51 5.84
N ASP A 11 -9.00 12.06 6.62
CA ASP A 11 -8.82 12.43 8.03
C ASP A 11 -7.47 13.14 8.30
N GLY A 12 -7.09 14.08 7.41
CA GLY A 12 -5.84 14.83 7.48
C GLY A 12 -4.59 14.10 6.94
N GLY A 13 -4.69 12.84 6.52
CA GLY A 13 -3.60 12.03 5.98
C GLY A 13 -3.37 12.19 4.48
N PHE A 14 -2.31 12.90 4.08
CA PHE A 14 -1.89 13.01 2.66
C PHE A 14 -1.57 11.65 2.01
N ARG A 15 -1.06 10.68 2.80
CA ARG A 15 -0.72 9.32 2.33
C ARG A 15 -1.94 8.54 1.87
N TYR A 16 -3.09 8.74 2.53
CA TYR A 16 -4.35 8.13 2.13
C TYR A 16 -4.73 8.59 0.72
N ILE A 17 -4.70 9.91 0.46
CA ILE A 17 -5.03 10.49 -0.85
C ILE A 17 -4.12 9.89 -1.94
N ASP A 18 -2.81 9.82 -1.71
CA ASP A 18 -1.89 9.26 -2.70
C ASP A 18 -2.16 7.77 -2.97
N CYS A 19 -2.42 6.96 -1.93
CA CYS A 19 -2.82 5.55 -2.09
C CYS A 19 -4.09 5.40 -2.94
N GLN A 20 -5.12 6.19 -2.66
CA GLN A 20 -6.37 6.10 -3.43
C GLN A 20 -6.20 6.58 -4.87
N LEU A 21 -5.35 7.59 -5.11
CA LEU A 21 -5.05 8.06 -6.47
C LEU A 21 -4.33 6.99 -7.30
N GLN A 22 -3.43 6.19 -6.71
CA GLN A 22 -2.81 5.07 -7.42
C GLN A 22 -3.85 4.02 -7.84
N ILE A 23 -4.80 3.68 -6.96
CA ILE A 23 -5.88 2.74 -7.29
C ILE A 23 -6.78 3.28 -8.41
N LEU A 24 -7.08 4.58 -8.38
CA LEU A 24 -7.92 5.23 -9.39
C LEU A 24 -7.21 5.38 -10.75
N LYS A 25 -5.88 5.51 -10.77
CA LYS A 25 -5.08 5.63 -11.99
C LYS A 25 -5.27 4.43 -12.94
N ASP A 26 -5.47 3.23 -12.40
CA ASP A 26 -5.64 2.01 -13.18
C ASP A 26 -7.09 1.80 -13.67
N SER A 27 -8.01 2.72 -13.34
CA SER A 27 -9.42 2.63 -13.70
C SER A 27 -9.75 3.36 -15.02
N ALA A 28 -9.74 2.62 -16.13
CA ALA A 28 -9.92 3.15 -17.50
C ALA A 28 -11.32 3.71 -17.87
N SER A 29 -12.30 3.77 -16.96
CA SER A 29 -13.67 4.24 -17.27
C SER A 29 -14.35 4.92 -16.09
N THR A 30 -15.10 5.98 -16.34
CA THR A 30 -15.90 6.72 -15.34
C THR A 30 -16.82 5.81 -14.52
N ARG A 31 -17.37 4.75 -15.13
CA ARG A 31 -18.19 3.75 -14.41
C ARG A 31 -17.36 2.91 -13.44
N ARG A 32 -16.14 2.54 -13.84
CA ARG A 32 -15.19 1.83 -12.97
C ARG A 32 -14.71 2.73 -11.84
N ILE A 33 -14.39 3.98 -12.14
CA ILE A 33 -14.02 5.00 -11.15
C ILE A 33 -15.07 5.11 -10.06
N ARG A 34 -16.37 5.28 -10.40
CA ARG A 34 -17.44 5.33 -9.38
C ARG A 34 -17.56 4.05 -8.56
N LYS A 35 -17.40 2.88 -9.20
CA LYS A 35 -17.42 1.60 -8.49
C LYS A 35 -16.26 1.47 -7.51
N VAL A 36 -15.08 1.95 -7.90
CA VAL A 36 -13.87 1.96 -7.07
C VAL A 36 -14.02 2.97 -5.94
N LEU A 37 -14.51 4.19 -6.19
CA LEU A 37 -14.81 5.21 -5.16
C LEU A 37 -15.70 4.66 -4.04
N ASN A 38 -16.73 3.88 -4.38
CA ASN A 38 -17.64 3.27 -3.42
C ASN A 38 -17.01 2.12 -2.62
N LYS A 39 -15.91 1.54 -3.11
CA LYS A 39 -15.16 0.47 -2.46
C LYS A 39 -13.87 0.96 -1.80
N LEU A 40 -13.61 2.26 -1.79
CA LEU A 40 -12.39 2.78 -1.18
C LEU A 40 -12.43 2.52 0.33
N PRO A 41 -11.29 2.12 0.91
CA PRO A 41 -11.14 2.02 2.35
C PRO A 41 -11.59 3.32 3.03
N SER A 42 -12.22 3.18 4.18
CA SER A 42 -12.82 4.26 4.96
C SER A 42 -11.77 5.17 5.59
N ASN A 43 -10.57 4.65 5.84
CA ASN A 43 -9.45 5.38 6.42
C ASN A 43 -8.09 4.72 6.07
N LEU A 44 -7.01 5.30 6.60
CA LEU A 44 -5.65 4.81 6.36
C LEU A 44 -5.37 3.44 7.00
N GLU A 45 -5.98 3.15 8.15
CA GLU A 45 -5.84 1.86 8.84
C GLU A 45 -6.39 0.72 7.97
N GLU A 46 -7.62 0.87 7.47
CA GLU A 46 -8.23 -0.11 6.55
C GLU A 46 -7.40 -0.27 5.27
N THR A 47 -6.81 0.82 4.78
CA THR A 47 -5.89 0.78 3.62
C THR A 47 -4.65 -0.08 3.89
N TYR A 48 -4.09 -0.03 5.10
CA TYR A 48 -2.95 -0.87 5.48
C TYR A 48 -3.36 -2.31 5.74
N SER A 49 -4.51 -2.56 6.38
CA SER A 49 -5.04 -3.90 6.58
C SER A 49 -5.23 -4.64 5.25
N GLU A 50 -5.85 -4.00 4.26
CA GLU A 50 -5.97 -4.57 2.90
C GLU A 50 -4.60 -4.78 2.25
N ALA A 51 -3.61 -3.90 2.48
CA ALA A 51 -2.29 -4.05 1.92
C ALA A 51 -1.53 -5.24 2.50
N ILE A 52 -1.61 -5.43 3.82
CA ILE A 52 -1.03 -6.58 4.53
C ILE A 52 -1.70 -7.88 4.06
N GLU A 53 -3.04 -7.92 4.01
CA GLU A 53 -3.78 -9.10 3.55
C GLU A 53 -3.40 -9.49 2.11
N ARG A 54 -3.17 -8.50 1.21
CA ARG A 54 -2.66 -8.79 -0.13
C ARG A 54 -1.25 -9.38 -0.14
N CYS A 55 -0.38 -8.95 0.78
CA CYS A 55 0.96 -9.51 0.91
C CYS A 55 0.91 -10.95 1.45
N GLU A 56 0.12 -11.19 2.50
CA GLU A 56 -0.06 -12.52 3.11
C GLU A 56 -0.62 -13.55 2.12
N ASN A 57 -1.52 -13.13 1.23
CA ASN A 57 -2.12 -14.00 0.21
C ASN A 57 -1.30 -14.10 -1.09
N SER A 58 -0.11 -13.49 -1.15
CA SER A 58 0.75 -13.54 -2.34
C SER A 58 1.81 -14.63 -2.22
N ASP A 59 2.35 -15.08 -3.37
CA ASP A 59 3.50 -16.00 -3.41
C ASP A 59 4.78 -15.40 -2.78
N TYR A 60 4.76 -14.11 -2.42
CA TYR A 60 5.89 -13.37 -1.86
C TYR A 60 5.66 -12.97 -0.39
N SER A 61 4.84 -13.72 0.34
CA SER A 61 4.50 -13.43 1.74
C SER A 61 5.74 -13.31 2.62
N ASP A 62 6.70 -14.22 2.42
CA ASP A 62 7.90 -14.31 3.23
C ASP A 62 8.83 -13.13 2.94
N GLU A 63 9.06 -12.81 1.66
CA GLU A 63 9.84 -11.63 1.24
C GLU A 63 9.23 -10.33 1.75
N ALA A 64 7.90 -10.21 1.72
CA ALA A 64 7.19 -9.06 2.26
C ALA A 64 7.44 -8.92 3.78
N GLN A 65 7.32 -10.03 4.52
CA GLN A 65 7.60 -10.05 5.96
C GLN A 65 9.07 -9.70 6.25
N TYR A 66 10.02 -10.23 5.49
CA TYR A 66 11.45 -9.91 5.62
C TYR A 66 11.72 -8.42 5.40
N ILE A 67 11.22 -7.83 4.30
CA ILE A 67 11.42 -6.41 4.01
C ILE A 67 10.80 -5.54 5.10
N LEU A 68 9.58 -5.84 5.54
CA LEU A 68 8.92 -5.08 6.60
C LEU A 68 9.70 -5.15 7.92
N SER A 69 10.26 -6.31 8.24
CA SER A 69 11.14 -6.48 9.41
C SER A 69 12.39 -5.60 9.29
N TRP A 70 13.02 -5.56 8.12
CA TRP A 70 14.15 -4.65 7.88
C TRP A 70 13.75 -3.18 8.00
N VAL A 71 12.58 -2.77 7.48
CA VAL A 71 12.11 -1.39 7.63
C VAL A 71 11.89 -1.02 9.10
N LEU A 72 11.42 -1.95 9.93
CA LEU A 72 11.14 -1.71 11.35
C LEU A 72 12.39 -1.75 12.24
N TYR A 73 13.32 -2.65 11.95
CA TYR A 73 14.44 -2.98 12.86
C TYR A 73 15.81 -2.57 12.33
N ALA A 74 15.94 -2.08 11.09
CA ALA A 74 17.23 -1.64 10.57
C ALA A 74 17.81 -0.50 11.40
N PHE A 75 19.12 -0.60 11.65
CA PHE A 75 19.88 0.45 12.33
C PHE A 75 19.93 1.76 11.52
N GLU A 76 19.95 1.64 10.19
CA GLU A 76 19.93 2.76 9.24
C GLU A 76 18.72 2.64 8.30
N PRO A 77 18.20 3.75 7.74
CA PRO A 77 17.10 3.71 6.79
C PRO A 77 17.38 2.77 5.61
N LEU A 78 16.38 1.96 5.27
CA LEU A 78 16.48 1.02 4.15
C LEU A 78 16.35 1.76 2.81
N TYR A 79 17.38 1.67 1.97
CA TYR A 79 17.36 2.25 0.62
C TYR A 79 16.92 1.21 -0.42
N MET A 80 16.19 1.65 -1.45
CA MET A 80 15.71 0.78 -2.54
C MET A 80 16.82 -0.09 -3.19
N ARG A 81 18.03 0.46 -3.34
CA ARG A 81 19.19 -0.29 -3.89
C ARG A 81 19.60 -1.50 -3.05
N GLN A 82 19.19 -1.56 -1.78
CA GLN A 82 19.53 -2.63 -0.83
C GLN A 82 18.46 -3.72 -0.77
N VAL A 83 17.25 -3.48 -1.29
CA VAL A 83 16.13 -4.43 -1.20
C VAL A 83 16.46 -5.74 -1.92
N ALA A 84 16.89 -5.68 -3.17
CA ALA A 84 17.24 -6.89 -3.93
C ALA A 84 18.41 -7.68 -3.29
N PRO A 85 19.52 -7.03 -2.86
CA PRO A 85 20.55 -7.71 -2.07
C PRO A 85 20.02 -8.39 -0.80
N ILE A 86 19.16 -7.71 -0.04
CA ILE A 86 18.60 -8.27 1.20
C ILE A 86 17.74 -9.50 0.93
N LEU A 87 16.88 -9.45 -0.09
CA LEU A 87 16.06 -10.59 -0.49
C LEU A 87 16.88 -11.76 -1.04
N SER A 88 18.12 -11.53 -1.47
CA SER A 88 19.02 -12.59 -1.93
C SER A 88 19.80 -13.27 -0.80
N ILE A 89 19.69 -12.77 0.44
CA ILE A 89 20.33 -13.41 1.60
C ILE A 89 19.47 -14.61 1.98
N ASP A 90 19.96 -15.79 1.64
CA ASP A 90 19.46 -17.02 2.20
C ASP A 90 19.99 -17.16 3.64
N LEU A 91 19.07 -17.28 4.60
CA LEU A 91 19.40 -17.41 6.03
C LEU A 91 19.30 -18.88 6.50
N GLU A 92 19.02 -19.82 5.59
CA GLU A 92 19.05 -21.27 5.84
C GLU A 92 20.45 -21.89 5.72
#